data_AF-A0A3S4G097-F1
#
_entry.id   AF-A0A3S4G097-F1
#
_cell.length_a   1.000
_cell.length_b   1.000
_cell.length_c   1.000
_cell.angle_alpha   90.00
_cell.angle_beta   90.00
_cell.angle_gamma   90.00
#
_symmetry.space_group_name_H-M   'P 1'
#
loop_
_entity.id
_entity.type
_entity.pdbx_description
1 polymer ?
#
loop_
_entity_poly.entity_id
_entity_poly.type
_entity_poly.pdbx_seq_one_letter_code
_entity_poly.pdbx_strand_id
1 'polypeptide(L)'
;MFINSAIYPTFTYGDHPETWLPNSRRPERLEEAIAPHREQLWLQCAAAASYAGPWFLGRTFSALDLYIAVMCNWRPGRRWFLQHCPQLTAIAGRVEQLPLLNALFQAHFDHVAPLE
;
A
#
# COMPACT_ATOMS: atom_id res chain seq x y z
N MET A 1 12.37 8.45 1.42
CA MET A 1 10.88 8.41 1.46
C MET A 1 10.46 7.23 2.31
N PHE A 2 9.62 7.42 3.34
CA PHE A 2 9.26 6.37 4.33
C PHE A 2 8.70 5.10 3.69
N ILE A 3 7.81 5.24 2.70
CA ILE A 3 7.25 4.10 1.96
C ILE A 3 8.37 3.25 1.35
N ASN A 4 9.33 3.84 0.64
CA ASN A 4 10.41 3.10 -0.02
C ASN A 4 11.42 2.49 0.95
N SER A 5 11.71 3.16 2.07
CA SER A 5 12.78 2.73 2.98
C SER A 5 12.31 1.82 4.11
N ALA A 6 11.04 1.90 4.50
CA ALA A 6 10.50 1.15 5.64
C ALA A 6 9.42 0.15 5.21
N ILE A 7 8.44 0.59 4.40
CA ILE A 7 7.31 -0.26 4.00
C ILE A 7 7.69 -1.24 2.90
N TYR A 8 8.25 -0.75 1.78
CA TYR A 8 8.56 -1.57 0.61
C TYR A 8 9.45 -2.80 0.94
N PRO A 9 10.48 -2.70 1.80
CA PRO A 9 11.29 -3.87 2.18
C PRO A 9 10.47 -5.01 2.79
N THR A 10 9.35 -4.73 3.47
CA THR A 10 8.49 -5.79 4.02
C THR A 10 7.88 -6.70 2.96
N PHE A 11 7.74 -6.21 1.72
CA PHE A 11 7.34 -7.01 0.57
C PHE A 11 8.54 -7.79 0.02
N THR A 12 9.69 -7.13 -0.16
CA THR A 12 10.92 -7.79 -0.64
C THR A 12 11.29 -9.03 0.18
N TYR A 13 11.14 -8.96 1.51
CA TYR A 13 11.42 -10.10 2.39
C TYR A 13 10.25 -11.08 2.50
N GLY A 14 9.01 -10.59 2.50
CA GLY A 14 7.81 -11.40 2.74
C GLY A 14 7.22 -12.08 1.50
N ASP A 15 7.48 -11.59 0.29
CA ASP A 15 6.96 -12.17 -0.96
C ASP A 15 7.78 -13.40 -1.38
N HIS A 16 9.10 -13.38 -1.13
CA HIS A 16 10.04 -14.44 -1.50
C HIS A 16 11.00 -14.79 -0.35
N PRO A 17 10.47 -15.24 0.81
CA PRO A 17 11.28 -15.46 2.00
C PRO A 17 12.37 -16.53 1.83
N GLU A 18 12.19 -17.48 0.91
CA GLU A 18 13.18 -18.49 0.53
C GLU A 18 14.49 -17.90 0.00
N THR A 19 14.44 -16.70 -0.59
CA THR A 19 15.63 -15.99 -1.07
C THR A 19 16.53 -15.55 0.09
N TRP A 20 15.93 -15.26 1.25
CA TRP A 20 16.62 -14.70 2.42
C TRP A 20 17.00 -15.76 3.46
N LEU A 21 16.32 -16.91 3.44
CA LEU A 21 16.54 -18.03 4.35
C LEU A 21 16.85 -19.33 3.57
N PRO A 22 17.94 -19.38 2.79
CA PRO A 22 18.28 -20.57 2.03
C PRO A 22 18.48 -21.76 2.98
N ASN A 23 17.94 -22.92 2.62
CA ASN A 23 17.94 -24.17 3.40
C ASN A 23 17.03 -24.19 4.66
N SER A 24 16.24 -23.14 4.90
CA SER A 24 15.20 -23.21 5.92
C SER A 24 14.12 -24.24 5.53
N ARG A 25 13.65 -25.02 6.51
CA ARG A 25 12.49 -25.90 6.32
C ARG A 25 11.15 -25.17 6.40
N ARG A 26 11.17 -23.91 6.86
CA ARG A 26 9.99 -23.07 7.11
C ARG A 26 10.28 -21.60 6.75
N PRO A 27 10.70 -21.27 5.52
CA PRO A 27 11.02 -19.89 5.13
C PRO A 27 9.83 -18.93 5.31
N GLU A 28 8.59 -19.40 5.14
CA GLU A 28 7.36 -18.61 5.26
C GLU A 28 7.16 -17.97 6.64
N ARG A 29 7.82 -18.46 7.69
CA ARG A 29 7.84 -17.81 9.02
C ARG A 29 8.37 -16.38 8.98
N LEU A 30 9.22 -16.05 8.01
CA LEU A 30 9.69 -14.68 7.81
C LEU A 30 8.54 -13.76 7.41
N GLU A 31 7.64 -14.21 6.53
CA GLU A 31 6.46 -13.45 6.15
C GLU A 31 5.51 -13.28 7.34
N GLU A 32 5.25 -14.38 8.07
CA GLU A 32 4.39 -14.38 9.27
C GLU A 32 4.88 -13.36 10.31
N ALA A 33 6.21 -13.26 10.50
CA ALA A 33 6.82 -12.31 11.44
C ALA A 33 6.79 -10.85 10.93
N ILE A 34 6.90 -10.65 9.62
CA ILE A 34 6.94 -9.31 9.00
C ILE A 34 5.54 -8.72 8.81
N ALA A 35 4.52 -9.55 8.60
CA ALA A 35 3.17 -9.07 8.31
C ALA A 35 2.62 -8.08 9.36
N PRO A 36 2.70 -8.35 10.68
CA PRO A 36 2.28 -7.38 11.70
C PRO A 36 3.12 -6.10 11.70
N HIS A 37 4.41 -6.20 11.38
CA HIS A 37 5.29 -5.03 11.27
C HIS A 37 4.88 -4.14 10.08
N ARG A 38 4.57 -4.73 8.93
CA ARG A 38 4.06 -4.03 7.75
C ARG A 38 2.76 -3.28 8.06
N GLU A 39 1.83 -3.92 8.76
CA GLU A 39 0.59 -3.29 9.22
C GLU A 39 0.86 -2.06 10.10
N GLN A 40 1.77 -2.20 11.08
CA GLN A 40 2.14 -1.08 11.95
C GLN A 40 2.76 0.09 11.19
N LEU A 41 3.60 -0.17 10.19
CA LEU A 41 4.19 0.89 9.35
C LEU A 41 3.12 1.62 8.52
N TRP A 42 2.11 0.90 8.02
CA TRP A 42 0.99 1.53 7.32
C TRP A 42 0.13 2.40 8.24
N LEU A 43 -0.13 1.96 9.47
CA LEU A 43 -0.81 2.78 10.49
C LEU A 43 -0.02 4.08 10.77
N GLN A 44 1.30 4.00 10.90
CA GLN A 44 2.16 5.18 11.06
C GLN A 44 2.11 6.10 9.84
N CYS A 45 2.13 5.53 8.63
CA CYS A 45 2.02 6.30 7.39
C CYS A 45 0.66 7.01 7.29
N ALA A 46 -0.43 6.34 7.64
CA ALA A 46 -1.77 6.90 7.66
C ALA A 46 -1.88 8.05 8.67
N ALA A 47 -1.30 7.90 9.87
CA ALA A 47 -1.30 8.94 10.89
C ALA A 47 -0.56 10.23 10.46
N ALA A 48 0.35 10.14 9.49
CA ALA A 48 1.07 11.29 8.94
C ALA A 48 0.34 11.99 7.78
N ALA A 49 -0.76 11.43 7.28
CA ALA A 49 -1.50 12.00 6.16
C ALA A 49 -2.24 13.28 6.57
N SER A 50 -2.17 14.31 5.74
CA SER A 50 -2.79 15.61 6.02
C SER A 50 -4.31 15.54 5.95
N TYR A 51 -5.00 16.16 6.91
CA TYR A 51 -6.46 16.36 6.87
C TYR A 51 -6.88 17.55 5.99
N ALA A 52 -5.93 18.33 5.46
CA ALA A 52 -6.18 19.58 4.77
C ALA A 52 -6.29 19.44 3.23
N GLY A 53 -6.98 18.40 2.75
CA GLY A 53 -7.25 18.21 1.33
C GLY A 53 -7.38 16.73 0.91
N PRO A 54 -7.51 16.47 -0.40
CA PRO A 54 -7.80 15.13 -0.91
C PRO A 54 -6.57 14.22 -1.05
N TRP A 55 -5.35 14.77 -0.92
CA TRP A 55 -4.09 14.07 -1.15
C TRP A 55 -3.29 13.90 0.14
N PHE A 56 -2.27 13.05 0.13
CA PHE A 56 -1.45 12.76 1.31
C PHE A 56 -0.82 14.03 1.93
N LEU A 57 -0.36 14.95 1.08
CA LEU A 57 0.21 16.25 1.49
C LEU A 57 -0.84 17.38 1.54
N GLY A 58 -2.12 17.04 1.64
CA GLY A 58 -3.23 17.99 1.71
C GLY A 58 -3.75 18.34 0.32
N ARG A 59 -3.48 19.56 -0.15
CA ARG A 59 -4.02 20.05 -1.45
C ARG A 59 -3.18 19.65 -2.65
N THR A 60 -1.96 19.17 -2.45
CA THR A 60 -0.99 18.91 -3.52
C THR A 60 -0.91 17.42 -3.82
N PHE A 61 -1.24 17.05 -5.06
CA PHE A 61 -1.00 15.70 -5.58
C PHE A 61 0.51 15.44 -5.72
N SER A 62 0.95 14.25 -5.38
CA SER A 62 2.37 13.91 -5.36
C SER A 62 2.61 12.43 -5.68
N ALA A 63 3.89 12.07 -5.83
CA ALA A 63 4.28 10.67 -5.99
C ALA A 63 3.82 9.78 -4.81
N LEU A 64 3.63 10.33 -3.60
CA LEU A 64 3.14 9.56 -2.45
C LEU A 64 1.76 8.96 -2.72
N ASP A 65 0.88 9.72 -3.38
CA ASP A 65 -0.48 9.31 -3.70
C ASP A 65 -0.46 8.13 -4.68
N LEU A 66 0.45 8.13 -5.66
CA LEU A 66 0.66 7.02 -6.59
C LEU A 66 1.12 5.75 -5.88
N TYR A 67 2.09 5.87 -4.95
CA TYR A 67 2.54 4.75 -4.15
C TYR A 67 1.41 4.15 -3.31
N ILE A 68 0.61 5.01 -2.66
CA ILE A 68 -0.53 4.58 -1.86
C ILE A 68 -1.54 3.83 -2.72
N ALA A 69 -1.90 4.37 -3.89
CA ALA A 69 -2.86 3.75 -4.78
C ALA A 69 -2.43 2.35 -5.24
N VAL A 70 -1.17 2.19 -5.67
CA VAL A 70 -0.64 0.88 -6.07
C VAL A 70 -0.62 -0.08 -4.87
N MET A 71 -0.04 0.34 -3.75
CA MET A 71 0.24 -0.56 -2.64
C MET A 71 -1.00 -0.90 -1.79
N CYS A 72 -2.09 -0.12 -1.88
CA CYS A 72 -3.39 -0.52 -1.33
C CYS A 72 -3.97 -1.78 -1.98
N ASN A 73 -3.48 -2.17 -3.16
CA ASN A 73 -3.84 -3.42 -3.83
C ASN A 73 -2.92 -4.59 -3.43
N TRP A 74 -1.86 -4.36 -2.66
CA TRP A 74 -0.97 -5.39 -2.16
C TRP A 74 -1.33 -5.79 -0.72
N ARG A 75 -0.70 -6.84 -0.18
CA ARG A 75 -0.85 -7.23 1.24
C ARG A 75 -0.58 -6.03 2.16
N PRO A 76 -1.40 -5.78 3.21
CA PRO A 76 -2.43 -6.67 3.77
C PRO A 76 -3.76 -6.72 2.98
N GLY A 77 -3.90 -5.91 1.93
CA GLY A 77 -5.01 -5.91 1.00
C GLY A 77 -6.03 -4.80 1.26
N ARG A 78 -6.77 -4.42 0.21
CA ARG A 78 -7.71 -3.29 0.22
C ARG A 78 -8.71 -3.32 1.37
N ARG A 79 -9.23 -4.50 1.73
CA ARG A 79 -10.18 -4.65 2.85
C ARG A 79 -9.57 -4.22 4.19
N TRP A 80 -8.31 -4.56 4.43
CA TRP A 80 -7.61 -4.15 5.65
C TRP A 80 -7.39 -2.63 5.66
N PHE A 81 -6.98 -2.04 4.54
CA PHE A 81 -6.82 -0.59 4.39
C PHE A 81 -8.13 0.17 4.61
N LEU A 82 -9.26 -0.34 4.08
CA LEU A 82 -10.57 0.25 4.31
C LEU A 82 -10.93 0.32 5.81
N GLN A 83 -10.57 -0.72 6.56
CA GLN A 83 -10.87 -0.82 7.99
C GLN A 83 -9.93 0.02 8.86
N HIS A 84 -8.64 0.04 8.55
CA HIS A 84 -7.60 0.58 9.45
C HIS A 84 -7.00 1.91 8.97
N CYS A 85 -7.04 2.17 7.67
CA CYS A 85 -6.43 3.34 7.03
C CYS A 85 -7.41 3.96 5.99
N PRO A 86 -8.65 4.32 6.37
CA PRO A 86 -9.68 4.75 5.41
C PRO A 86 -9.26 5.98 4.59
N GLN A 87 -8.48 6.90 5.18
CA GLN A 87 -7.93 8.06 4.46
C GLN A 87 -7.00 7.66 3.31
N LEU A 88 -6.13 6.66 3.51
CA LEU A 88 -5.25 6.16 2.46
C LEU A 88 -6.06 5.48 1.35
N THR A 89 -7.12 4.74 1.71
CA THR A 89 -8.00 4.15 0.71
C THR A 89 -8.76 5.22 -0.10
N ALA A 90 -9.14 6.32 0.54
CA ALA A 90 -9.78 7.44 -0.14
C ALA A 90 -8.82 8.17 -1.09
N ILE A 91 -7.53 8.26 -0.76
CA ILE A 91 -6.48 8.75 -1.67
C ILE A 91 -6.32 7.78 -2.85
N ALA A 92 -6.19 6.47 -2.58
CA ALA A 92 -6.09 5.45 -3.60
C ALA A 92 -7.26 5.51 -4.59
N GLY A 93 -8.49 5.57 -4.09
CA GLY A 93 -9.69 5.71 -4.93
C GLY A 93 -9.64 6.95 -5.83
N ARG A 94 -9.16 8.10 -5.33
CA ARG A 94 -9.04 9.31 -6.17
C ARG A 94 -7.98 9.16 -7.25
N VAL A 95 -6.84 8.53 -6.95
CA VAL A 95 -5.79 8.25 -7.94
C VAL A 95 -6.31 7.34 -9.03
N GLU A 96 -7.06 6.30 -8.63
CA GLU A 96 -7.69 5.33 -9.53
C GLU A 96 -8.69 5.97 -10.50
N GLN A 97 -9.31 7.10 -10.12
CA GLN A 97 -10.21 7.87 -10.99
C GLN A 97 -9.52 8.86 -11.93
N LEU A 98 -8.20 9.09 -11.78
CA LEU A 98 -7.52 10.05 -12.64
C LEU A 98 -7.56 9.56 -14.10
N PRO A 99 -7.99 10.38 -15.08
CA PRO A 99 -8.16 9.94 -16.47
C PRO A 99 -6.91 9.33 -17.12
N LEU A 100 -5.72 9.72 -16.67
CA LEU A 100 -4.46 9.19 -17.17
C LEU A 100 -4.07 7.84 -16.57
N LEU A 101 -4.70 7.43 -15.47
CA LEU A 101 -4.34 6.25 -14.69
C LEU A 101 -5.46 5.21 -14.61
N ASN A 102 -6.71 5.62 -14.79
CA ASN A 102 -7.87 4.76 -14.55
C ASN A 102 -7.84 3.45 -15.35
N ALA A 103 -7.51 3.51 -16.65
CA ALA A 103 -7.37 2.34 -17.51
C ALA A 103 -6.22 1.43 -17.07
N LEU A 104 -5.11 2.01 -16.60
CA LEU A 104 -3.97 1.26 -16.06
C LEU A 104 -4.38 0.50 -14.80
N PHE A 105 -5.03 1.17 -13.85
CA PHE A 105 -5.45 0.52 -12.61
C PHE A 105 -6.48 -0.59 -12.87
N GLN A 106 -7.50 -0.31 -13.69
CA GLN A 106 -8.53 -1.31 -14.05
C GLN A 106 -7.93 -2.54 -14.77
N ALA A 107 -6.86 -2.37 -15.55
CA ALA A 107 -6.21 -3.47 -16.24
C ALA A 107 -5.34 -4.36 -15.33
N HIS A 108 -4.90 -3.84 -14.17
CA HIS A 108 -3.86 -4.49 -13.35
C HIS A 108 -4.30 -4.85 -11.93
N PHE A 109 -5.46 -4.36 -11.46
CA PHE A 109 -5.95 -4.62 -10.10
C PHE A 109 -7.45 -4.92 -10.08
N ASP A 110 -7.83 -5.97 -9.34
CA ASP A 110 -9.22 -6.47 -9.29
C ASP A 110 -10.15 -5.65 -8.37
N HIS A 111 -9.59 -4.76 -7.54
CA HIS A 111 -10.31 -4.10 -6.45
C HIS A 111 -10.32 -2.56 -6.59
N VAL A 112 -10.18 -2.06 -7.81
CA VAL A 112 -10.19 -0.62 -8.12
C VAL A 112 -11.58 -0.04 -7.94
N ALA A 113 -11.69 1.22 -7.49
CA ALA A 113 -12.96 1.91 -7.43
C ALA A 113 -13.64 1.96 -8.83
N PRO A 114 -14.97 1.72 -8.94
CA PRO A 114 -15.69 1.87 -10.20
C PRO A 114 -15.52 3.29 -10.75
N LEU A 115 -15.46 3.46 -12.07
CA LEU A 115 -15.40 4.79 -12.67
C LEU A 115 -16.71 5.53 -12.42
N GLU A 116 -16.62 6.74 -11.89
CA GLU A 116 -17.77 7.65 -11.67
C GLU A 116 -18.02 8.56 -12.90
#